data_AF-A0A817YXU0-F1
#
_entry.id   AF-A0A817YXU0-F1
#
_cell.length_a   1.000
_cell.length_b   1.000
_cell.length_c   1.000
_cell.angle_alpha   90.00
_cell.angle_beta   90.00
_cell.angle_gamma   90.00
#
_symmetry.space_group_name_H-M   'P 1'
#
loop_
_entity.id
_entity.type
_entity.pdbx_description
1 polymer ?
#
loop_
_entity_poly.entity_id
_entity_poly.type
_entity_poly.pdbx_seq_one_letter_code
_entity_poly.pdbx_strand_id
1 'polypeptide(L)'
;MEKLIELEYNRLYNENAKNLTDFMFSTRDTHATEYFTALKNLLEQLYTKPLPKTLETYARYSYKTIESMLRQLRQSNIAVGQTDKSKLFSLIDAQEYKEKIRKII
;
A
#
# COMPACT_ATOMS: atom_id res chain seq x y z
N MET A 1 -12.41 -3.38 10.40
CA MET A 1 -12.56 -2.39 9.31
C MET A 1 -12.56 -0.99 9.89
N GLU A 2 -13.39 -0.71 10.90
CA GLU A 2 -13.37 0.57 11.65
C GLU A 2 -11.96 0.96 12.15
N LYS A 3 -11.23 0.04 12.79
CA LYS A 3 -9.84 0.29 13.22
C LYS A 3 -8.88 0.70 12.09
N LEU A 4 -9.12 0.24 10.85
CA LEU A 4 -8.28 0.59 9.70
C LEU A 4 -8.60 2.01 9.21
N ILE A 5 -9.89 2.35 9.14
CA ILE A 5 -10.37 3.69 8.79
C ILE A 5 -9.85 4.72 9.81
N GLU A 6 -9.89 4.39 11.09
CA GLU A 6 -9.39 5.24 12.16
C GLU A 6 -7.88 5.47 12.09
N LEU A 7 -7.09 4.42 11.78
CA LEU A 7 -5.64 4.55 11.57
C LEU A 7 -5.31 5.44 10.37
N GLU A 8 -5.98 5.24 9.23
CA GLU A 8 -5.77 6.05 8.02
C GLU A 8 -6.19 7.50 8.26
N TYR A 9 -7.34 7.71 8.90
CA TYR A 9 -7.82 9.04 9.30
C TYR A 9 -6.81 9.77 10.19
N ASN A 10 -6.30 9.11 11.24
CA ASN A 10 -5.34 9.72 12.14
C ASN A 10 -4.01 10.08 11.44
N ARG A 11 -3.56 9.27 10.48
CA ARG A 11 -2.37 9.60 9.67
C ARG A 11 -2.60 10.88 8.86
N LEU A 12 -3.70 10.93 8.10
CA LEU A 12 -4.02 12.09 7.26
C LEU A 12 -4.34 13.33 8.10
N TYR A 13 -4.99 13.18 9.26
CA TYR A 13 -5.23 14.26 10.21
C TYR A 13 -3.91 14.87 10.67
N ASN A 14 -2.96 14.05 11.11
CA ASN A 14 -1.66 14.54 11.59
C ASN A 14 -0.84 15.22 10.49
N GLU A 15 -0.83 14.68 9.27
CA GLU A 15 -0.15 15.28 8.11
C GLU A 15 -0.75 16.65 7.76
N ASN A 16 -2.08 16.76 7.69
CA ASN A 16 -2.75 18.00 7.32
C ASN A 16 -2.79 19.03 8.47
N ALA A 17 -2.92 18.59 9.73
CA ALA A 17 -2.85 19.46 10.90
C ALA A 17 -1.48 20.13 11.02
N LYS A 18 -0.40 19.39 10.70
CA LYS A 18 0.94 19.95 10.60
C LYS A 18 1.00 21.03 9.53
N ASN A 19 0.51 20.74 8.31
CA ASN A 19 0.49 21.73 7.23
C ASN A 19 -0.33 22.98 7.60
N LEU A 20 -1.51 22.81 8.20
CA LEU A 20 -2.33 23.95 8.65
C LEU A 20 -1.56 24.81 9.67
N THR A 21 -0.88 24.17 10.62
CA THR A 21 -0.05 24.86 11.61
C THR A 21 1.12 25.61 10.94
N ASP A 22 1.78 24.98 9.97
CA ASP A 22 2.89 25.58 9.20
C ASP A 22 2.44 26.85 8.42
N PHE A 23 1.16 26.89 8.02
CA PHE A 23 0.53 28.06 7.38
C PHE A 23 -0.24 28.96 8.37
N MET A 24 -0.07 28.77 9.68
CA MET A 24 -0.73 29.52 10.76
C MET A 24 -2.27 29.44 10.77
N PHE A 25 -2.85 28.40 10.19
CA PHE A 25 -4.27 28.10 10.32
C PHE A 25 -4.56 27.27 11.57
N SER A 26 -5.63 27.61 12.27
CA SER A 26 -6.11 26.83 13.41
C SER A 26 -6.84 25.59 12.94
N THR A 27 -6.50 24.42 13.48
CA THR A 27 -7.27 23.18 13.27
C THR A 27 -8.65 23.22 13.94
N ARG A 28 -8.91 24.23 14.79
CA ARG A 28 -10.21 24.50 15.40
C ARG A 28 -11.05 25.51 14.62
N ASP A 29 -10.53 26.01 13.49
CA ASP A 29 -11.31 26.81 12.58
C ASP A 29 -12.50 26.00 12.03
N THR A 30 -13.63 26.66 11.77
CA THR A 30 -14.83 26.01 11.24
C THR A 30 -14.54 25.30 9.93
N HIS A 31 -13.75 25.91 9.02
CA HIS A 31 -13.42 25.31 7.74
C HIS A 31 -12.47 24.11 7.86
N ALA A 32 -11.52 24.17 8.79
CA ALA A 32 -10.66 23.03 9.09
C ALA A 32 -11.49 21.84 9.65
N THR A 33 -12.45 22.14 10.51
CA THR A 33 -13.35 21.14 11.10
C THR A 33 -14.27 20.50 10.04
N GLU A 34 -14.82 21.31 9.14
CA GLU A 34 -15.61 20.84 7.99
C GLU A 34 -14.78 19.96 7.06
N TYR A 35 -13.55 20.36 6.77
CA TYR A 35 -12.61 19.57 5.97
C TYR A 35 -12.33 18.19 6.59
N PHE A 36 -11.95 18.14 7.87
CA PHE A 36 -11.64 16.86 8.53
C PHE A 36 -12.88 15.97 8.69
N THR A 37 -14.06 16.56 8.85
CA THR A 37 -15.33 15.81 8.85
C THR A 37 -15.61 15.20 7.47
N ALA A 38 -15.44 15.98 6.40
CA ALA A 38 -15.59 15.48 5.03
C ALA A 38 -14.59 14.38 4.70
N LEU A 39 -13.34 14.52 5.15
CA LEU A 39 -12.28 13.52 4.99
C LEU A 39 -12.67 12.19 5.66
N LYS A 40 -13.16 12.24 6.90
CA LYS A 40 -13.61 11.04 7.62
C LYS A 40 -14.75 10.34 6.88
N ASN A 41 -15.77 11.10 6.46
CA ASN A 41 -16.90 10.56 5.71
C ASN A 41 -16.47 9.93 4.37
N LEU A 42 -15.50 10.53 3.68
CA LEU A 42 -14.94 9.98 2.45
C LEU A 42 -14.23 8.64 2.70
N LEU A 43 -13.41 8.55 3.74
CA LEU A 43 -12.74 7.29 4.10
C LEU A 43 -13.75 6.21 4.46
N GLU A 44 -14.76 6.55 5.27
CA GLU A 44 -15.84 5.63 5.59
C GLU A 44 -16.52 5.12 4.31
N GLN A 45 -16.86 6.00 3.37
CA GLN A 45 -17.43 5.57 2.08
C GLN A 45 -16.49 4.68 1.27
N LEU A 46 -15.20 5.00 1.19
CA LEU A 46 -14.24 4.22 0.40
C LEU A 46 -13.99 2.83 0.97
N TYR A 47 -13.90 2.71 2.29
CA TYR A 47 -13.60 1.44 2.96
C TYR A 47 -14.83 0.58 3.24
N THR A 48 -16.02 1.19 3.36
CA THR A 48 -17.28 0.43 3.58
C THR A 48 -17.99 0.09 2.27
N LYS A 49 -17.76 0.85 1.19
CA LYS A 49 -18.36 0.54 -0.10
C LYS A 49 -17.76 -0.76 -0.63
N PRO A 50 -18.59 -1.79 -0.90
CA PRO A 50 -18.08 -3.03 -1.44
C PRO A 50 -17.41 -2.77 -2.79
N LEU A 51 -16.24 -3.37 -2.99
CA LEU A 51 -15.58 -3.36 -4.29
C LEU A 51 -16.56 -3.90 -5.34
N PRO A 52 -16.62 -3.30 -6.55
CA PRO A 52 -17.32 -3.91 -7.66
C PRO A 52 -16.90 -5.37 -7.80
N LYS A 53 -17.87 -6.29 -7.92
CA LYS A 53 -17.61 -7.75 -7.96
C LYS A 53 -16.55 -8.13 -9.00
N THR A 54 -16.48 -7.40 -10.10
CA THR A 54 -15.46 -7.56 -11.14
C THR A 54 -14.05 -7.29 -10.62
N LEU A 55 -13.85 -6.18 -9.91
CA LEU A 55 -12.56 -5.83 -9.31
C LEU A 55 -12.19 -6.78 -8.18
N GLU A 56 -13.16 -7.16 -7.35
CA GLU A 56 -12.93 -8.15 -6.29
C GLU A 56 -12.50 -9.50 -6.87
N THR A 57 -13.17 -9.95 -7.93
CA THR A 57 -12.83 -11.19 -8.64
C THR A 57 -11.43 -11.10 -9.26
N TYR A 58 -11.10 -9.99 -9.90
CA TYR A 58 -9.79 -9.76 -10.49
C TYR A 58 -8.68 -9.73 -9.43
N ALA A 59 -8.92 -9.08 -8.28
CA ALA A 59 -7.98 -9.05 -7.17
C ALA A 59 -7.75 -10.45 -6.58
N ARG A 60 -8.82 -11.22 -6.35
CA ARG A 60 -8.73 -12.61 -5.89
C ARG A 60 -7.96 -13.50 -6.87
N TYR A 61 -8.22 -13.34 -8.17
CA TYR A 61 -7.49 -14.07 -9.21
C TYR A 61 -6.00 -13.71 -9.21
N SER A 62 -5.67 -12.41 -9.24
CA SER A 62 -4.30 -11.93 -9.24
C SER A 62 -3.52 -12.39 -8.00
N TYR A 63 -4.15 -12.33 -6.83
CA TYR A 63 -3.56 -12.84 -5.58
C TYR A 63 -3.23 -14.33 -5.66
N LYS A 64 -4.17 -15.16 -6.15
CA LYS A 64 -3.94 -16.61 -6.33
C LYS A 64 -2.82 -16.89 -7.32
N THR A 65 -2.74 -16.11 -8.40
CA THR A 65 -1.66 -16.23 -9.39
C THR A 65 -0.31 -15.92 -8.77
N ILE A 66 -0.20 -14.83 -7.99
CA ILE A 66 1.03 -14.47 -7.27
C ILE A 66 1.39 -15.56 -6.25
N GLU A 67 0.44 -16.06 -5.46
CA GLU A 67 0.71 -17.17 -4.53
C GLU A 67 1.22 -18.41 -5.25
N SER A 68 0.61 -18.77 -6.39
CA SER A 68 1.04 -19.93 -7.19
C SER A 68 2.47 -19.76 -7.70
N MET A 69 2.80 -18.58 -8.23
CA MET A 69 4.16 -18.23 -8.65
C MET A 69 5.13 -18.32 -7.48
N LEU A 70 4.79 -17.76 -6.32
CA LEU A 70 5.63 -17.82 -5.12
C LEU A 70 5.85 -19.27 -4.63
N ARG A 71 4.84 -20.13 -4.70
CA ARG A 71 4.97 -21.56 -4.35
C ARG A 71 5.93 -22.27 -5.30
N GLN A 72 5.80 -22.04 -6.60
CA GLN A 72 6.70 -22.59 -7.62
C GLN A 72 8.13 -22.07 -7.45
N LEU A 73 8.30 -20.79 -7.14
CA LEU A 73 9.60 -20.18 -6.82
C LEU A 73 10.24 -20.79 -5.57
N ARG A 74 9.46 -21.12 -4.53
CA ARG A 74 10.01 -21.81 -3.34
C ARG A 74 10.45 -23.24 -3.62
N GLN A 75 9.81 -23.91 -4.59
CA GLN A 75 10.12 -25.29 -4.98
C GLN A 75 11.23 -25.36 -6.04
N SER A 76 11.53 -24.26 -6.70
CA SER A 76 12.62 -24.13 -7.67
C SER A 76 13.80 -23.41 -7.03
N ASN A 77 15.01 -23.65 -7.51
CA ASN A 77 16.20 -22.94 -7.04
C ASN A 77 16.26 -21.51 -7.65
N ILE A 78 15.11 -20.86 -7.84
CA ILE A 78 14.95 -19.62 -8.61
C ILE A 78 14.45 -18.53 -7.66
N ALA A 79 15.19 -17.43 -7.59
CA ALA A 79 14.81 -16.21 -6.90
C ALA A 79 14.30 -15.15 -7.89
N VAL A 80 13.50 -14.22 -7.39
CA VAL A 80 13.04 -13.06 -8.16
C VAL A 80 13.95 -11.88 -7.83
N GLY A 81 14.76 -11.48 -8.80
CA GLY A 81 15.65 -10.33 -8.71
C GLY A 81 15.00 -9.06 -9.24
N GLN A 82 15.32 -7.92 -8.62
CA GLN A 82 15.02 -6.60 -9.17
C GLN A 82 16.04 -6.31 -10.29
N THR A 83 15.55 -5.97 -11.49
CA THR A 83 16.42 -5.50 -12.56
C THR A 83 16.64 -3.99 -12.46
N ASP A 84 17.79 -3.51 -12.93
CA ASP A 84 18.11 -2.06 -12.97
C ASP A 84 17.13 -1.27 -13.85
N LYS A 85 16.33 -1.95 -14.67
CA LYS A 85 15.23 -1.35 -15.44
C LYS A 85 13.94 -1.47 -14.64
N SER A 86 13.67 -0.40 -13.90
CA SER A 86 12.59 -0.04 -12.96
C SER A 86 11.20 -0.72 -12.97
N LYS A 87 10.87 -1.70 -13.82
CA LYS A 87 9.56 -2.39 -13.83
C LYS A 87 9.58 -3.88 -14.20
N LEU A 88 10.75 -4.50 -14.41
CA LEU A 88 10.84 -5.92 -14.76
C LEU A 88 11.52 -6.70 -13.63
N PHE A 89 10.81 -7.71 -13.13
CA PHE A 89 11.36 -8.73 -12.24
C PHE A 89 12.01 -9.82 -13.09
N SER A 90 13.28 -10.14 -12.85
CA SER A 90 13.98 -11.23 -13.54
C SER A 90 13.99 -12.48 -12.66
N LEU A 91 13.76 -13.64 -13.27
CA LEU A 91 14.04 -14.93 -12.66
C LEU A 91 15.56 -15.16 -12.69
N ILE A 92 16.16 -15.33 -11.53
CA ILE A 92 17.60 -15.58 -11.35
C ILE A 92 17.79 -16.81 -10.46
N ASP A 93 18.94 -17.47 -10.52
CA ASP A 93 19.21 -18.56 -9.59
C ASP A 93 19.30 -18.04 -8.14
N ALA A 94 18.78 -18.80 -7.19
CA ALA A 94 18.72 -18.41 -5.78
C ALA A 94 20.12 -18.31 -5.14
N GLN A 95 21.10 -19.05 -5.64
CA GLN A 95 22.49 -18.96 -5.22
C GLN A 95 23.15 -17.69 -5.78
N GLU A 96 22.91 -17.38 -7.06
CA GLU A 96 23.37 -16.14 -7.69
C GLU A 96 22.81 -14.89 -6.97
N TYR A 97 21.53 -14.94 -6.57
CA TYR A 97 20.91 -13.88 -5.77
C TYR A 97 21.57 -13.68 -4.40
N LYS A 98 21.86 -14.78 -3.69
CA LYS A 98 22.54 -14.73 -2.38
C LYS A 98 23.95 -14.15 -2.50
N GLU A 99 24.68 -14.49 -3.55
CA GLU A 99 26.01 -13.94 -3.83
C GLU A 99 25.94 -12.44 -4.15
N LYS A 100 24.94 -12.00 -4.92
CA LYS A 100 24.74 -10.59 -5.25
C LYS A 100 24.40 -9.74 -4.02
N ILE A 101 23.54 -10.22 -3.12
CA ILE A 101 23.24 -9.54 -1.86
C ILE A 101 24.46 -9.47 -0.93
N ARG A 102 25.23 -10.56 -0.81
CA ARG A 102 26.43 -10.59 0.03
C ARG A 102 27.51 -9.61 -0.39
N LYS A 103 27.52 -9.16 -1.66
CA LYS A 103 28.44 -8.12 -2.14
C LYS A 103 27.97 -6.69 -1.82
N ILE A 104 26.73 -6.51 -1.36
CA ILE A 104 26.11 -5.21 -1.05
C ILE A 104 26.17 -4.90 0.45
N ILE A 105 26.48 -5.88 1.31
CA ILE A 105 26.76 -5.74 2.75
C ILE A 105 28.27 -5.70 2.95
#